data_AF-A0A1U7VFW4-F1
#
_entry.id   AF-A0A1U7VFW4-F1
#
_cell.length_a   1.000
_cell.length_b   1.000
_cell.length_c   1.000
_cell.angle_alpha   90.00
_cell.angle_beta   90.00
_cell.angle_gamma   90.00
#
_symmetry.space_group_name_H-M   'P 1'
#
loop_
_entity.id
_entity.type
_entity.pdbx_description
1 polymer ?
#
loop_
_entity_poly.entity_id
_entity_poly.type
_entity_poly.pdbx_seq_one_letter_code
_entity_poly.pdbx_strand_id
1 'polypeptide(L)'
;MKLEMTNGKRKTLCDFFPGSDEPRNGKVHECGPRNANLREAGSSNFWKEHVFKEETAYRAMARFFCQSGISPKSIENVNFKNLIAYLNPQTRLFSSAILSRYCLKLYEEEKARVKENLRSLNGRVSLSVERLTYNKFHDFGYWHSSDFEENCFDFICLRVHFIDEDWKLRSWVINVRSFGAYDDYISETIKCLSDFGIEDKVSAVTVHSYLDFDEIIEVIKSKLLEKKRLQLDGQLFRVSCCADIFSSMVKKAFGMIEDLISDIRLIVF
;
A
#
# COMPACT_ATOMS: atom_id res chain seq x y z
N MET A 1 4.87 8.18 -3.53
CA MET A 1 5.54 7.41 -2.46
C MET A 1 5.65 6.00 -3.00
N LYS A 2 6.87 5.53 -3.31
CA LYS A 2 7.07 4.25 -4.00
C LYS A 2 7.71 3.29 -3.02
N LEU A 3 6.95 2.32 -2.53
CA LEU A 3 7.46 1.19 -1.76
C LEU A 3 7.60 0.04 -2.74
N GLU A 4 8.83 -0.38 -3.01
CA GLU A 4 9.09 -1.61 -3.75
C GLU A 4 9.11 -2.78 -2.77
N MET A 5 8.43 -3.87 -3.13
CA MET A 5 8.65 -5.15 -2.46
C MET A 5 9.66 -5.97 -3.28
N THR A 6 10.34 -6.89 -2.60
CA THR A 6 11.37 -7.81 -3.11
C THR A 6 10.99 -8.64 -4.34
N ASN A 7 9.73 -8.63 -4.79
CA ASN A 7 9.25 -9.30 -6.00
C ASN A 7 8.96 -8.36 -7.19
N GLY A 8 9.42 -7.10 -7.17
CA GLY A 8 9.44 -6.21 -8.34
C GLY A 8 8.07 -5.78 -8.91
N LYS A 9 6.95 -6.19 -8.31
CA LYS A 9 5.61 -5.75 -8.71
C LYS A 9 5.24 -4.45 -8.03
N ARG A 10 4.97 -3.42 -8.85
CA ARG A 10 4.41 -2.12 -8.45
C ARG A 10 3.04 -2.35 -7.82
N LYS A 11 2.83 -1.87 -6.59
CA LYS A 11 1.51 -1.82 -5.95
C LYS A 11 0.99 -0.38 -5.90
N THR A 12 -0.28 -0.23 -6.20
CA THR A 12 -1.09 1.01 -6.19
C THR A 12 -1.94 1.06 -4.92
N LEU A 13 -2.53 2.21 -4.57
CA LEU A 13 -3.44 2.32 -3.41
C LEU A 13 -4.65 1.36 -3.50
N CYS A 14 -5.05 0.96 -4.71
CA CYS A 14 -6.07 -0.06 -4.93
C CYS A 14 -5.65 -1.44 -4.39
N ASP A 15 -4.35 -1.73 -4.33
CA ASP A 15 -3.79 -2.93 -3.69
C ASP A 15 -3.76 -2.82 -2.15
N PHE A 16 -4.01 -1.63 -1.60
CA PHE A 16 -4.07 -1.36 -0.16
C PHE A 16 -5.52 -1.19 0.34
N PHE A 17 -6.44 -0.68 -0.50
CA PHE A 17 -7.84 -0.40 -0.15
C PHE A 17 -8.80 -0.65 -1.34
N PRO A 18 -9.39 -1.85 -1.45
CA PRO A 18 -10.38 -2.18 -2.48
C PRO A 18 -11.77 -1.74 -2.02
N GLY A 19 -12.11 -0.48 -2.26
CA GLY A 19 -13.41 0.10 -1.91
C GLY A 19 -14.07 0.94 -3.01
N SER A 20 -13.46 1.05 -4.19
CA SER A 20 -13.96 1.92 -5.28
C SER A 20 -14.26 1.18 -6.57
N ASP A 21 -14.77 -0.05 -6.49
CA ASP A 21 -15.38 -0.69 -7.66
C ASP A 21 -16.81 -0.15 -7.83
N GLU A 22 -16.95 0.96 -8.55
CA GLU A 22 -18.24 1.27 -9.18
C GLU A 22 -18.54 0.18 -10.23
N PRO A 23 -19.80 -0.28 -10.33
CA PRO A 23 -20.17 -1.28 -11.31
C PRO A 23 -19.96 -0.73 -12.73
N ARG A 24 -19.02 -1.31 -13.48
CA ARG A 24 -18.83 -1.02 -14.91
C ARG A 24 -19.99 -1.60 -15.71
N ASN A 25 -21.10 -0.88 -15.77
CA ASN A 25 -22.10 -1.07 -16.81
C ASN A 25 -21.88 -0.01 -17.89
N GLY A 26 -21.12 -0.38 -18.93
CA GLY A 26 -20.92 0.46 -20.11
C GLY A 26 -20.38 -0.36 -21.27
N LYS A 27 -21.17 -0.48 -22.34
CA LYS A 27 -20.78 -1.12 -23.59
C LYS A 27 -19.53 -0.43 -24.15
N VAL A 28 -18.54 -1.22 -24.56
CA VAL A 28 -17.34 -0.75 -25.25
C VAL A 28 -17.76 -0.12 -26.57
N HIS A 29 -17.57 1.20 -26.70
CA HIS A 29 -17.75 1.89 -27.97
C HIS A 29 -16.41 1.88 -28.70
N GLU A 30 -16.33 1.16 -29.82
CA GLU A 30 -15.18 1.23 -30.73
C GLU A 30 -15.14 2.61 -31.40
N CYS A 31 -13.96 3.25 -31.38
CA CYS A 31 -13.70 4.50 -32.09
C CYS A 31 -13.38 4.23 -33.57
N GLY A 32 -14.34 4.49 -34.45
CA GLY A 32 -14.11 4.66 -35.90
C GLY A 32 -13.61 6.06 -36.26
N PRO A 33 -13.09 6.28 -37.48
CA PRO A 33 -12.29 7.45 -37.81
C PRO A 33 -13.12 8.74 -37.98
N ARG A 34 -12.44 9.86 -37.70
CA ARG A 34 -12.92 11.24 -37.71
C ARG A 34 -13.64 11.63 -39.01
N ASN A 35 -14.83 12.21 -38.87
CA ASN A 35 -15.33 13.23 -39.79
C ASN A 35 -16.02 14.34 -38.98
N ALA A 36 -15.45 15.54 -39.07
CA ALA A 36 -16.01 16.77 -38.52
C ALA A 36 -17.17 17.22 -39.41
N ASN A 37 -18.38 17.27 -38.85
CA ASN A 37 -19.49 18.10 -39.34
C ASN A 37 -20.39 18.41 -38.15
N LEU A 38 -20.09 19.53 -37.47
CA LEU A 38 -20.97 20.14 -36.48
C LEU A 38 -22.20 20.70 -37.20
N ARG A 39 -23.33 20.00 -37.07
CA ARG A 39 -24.64 20.61 -37.34
C ARG A 39 -25.01 21.47 -36.14
N GLU A 40 -25.11 22.78 -36.38
CA GLU A 40 -25.74 23.71 -35.46
C GLU A 40 -27.20 23.30 -35.22
N ALA A 41 -27.56 23.11 -33.95
CA ALA A 41 -28.94 23.02 -33.52
C ALA A 41 -29.10 23.82 -32.22
N GLY A 42 -29.77 24.97 -32.35
CA GLY A 42 -30.69 25.52 -31.36
C GLY A 42 -30.13 25.82 -29.97
N SER A 43 -29.81 27.10 -29.76
CA SER A 43 -29.65 27.69 -28.43
C SER A 43 -30.93 27.50 -27.60
N SER A 44 -30.84 26.71 -26.53
CA SER A 44 -31.51 27.02 -25.27
C SER A 44 -30.42 27.28 -24.24
N ASN A 45 -30.25 28.55 -23.86
CA ASN A 45 -29.36 28.95 -22.79
C ASN A 45 -29.75 28.27 -21.48
N PHE A 46 -29.09 27.15 -21.20
CA PHE A 46 -29.05 26.53 -19.88
C PHE A 46 -27.60 26.27 -19.50
N TRP A 47 -26.74 27.28 -19.69
CA TRP A 47 -25.43 27.29 -19.07
C TRP A 47 -25.64 27.52 -17.58
N LYS A 48 -25.92 26.44 -16.84
CA LYS A 48 -25.64 26.44 -15.40
C LYS A 48 -24.17 26.78 -15.28
N GLU A 49 -23.89 27.98 -14.80
CA GLU A 49 -22.54 28.43 -14.48
C GLU A 49 -21.87 27.31 -13.69
N HIS A 50 -20.81 26.72 -14.25
CA HIS A 50 -20.11 25.63 -13.58
C HIS A 50 -19.31 26.24 -12.43
N VAL A 51 -19.97 26.39 -11.28
CA VAL A 51 -19.34 26.93 -10.08
C VAL A 51 -18.24 25.98 -9.65
N PHE A 52 -16.99 26.40 -9.84
CA PHE A 52 -15.83 25.65 -9.40
C PHE A 52 -15.85 25.53 -7.86
N LYS A 53 -16.10 24.31 -7.38
CA LYS A 53 -16.02 24.00 -5.94
C LYS A 53 -14.64 23.46 -5.63
N GLU A 54 -13.82 24.32 -5.03
CA GLU A 54 -12.43 24.02 -4.70
C GLU A 54 -12.28 22.74 -3.86
N GLU A 55 -13.16 22.50 -2.89
CA GLU A 55 -13.18 21.27 -2.09
C GLU A 55 -13.41 20.02 -2.94
N THR A 56 -14.37 20.06 -3.87
CA THR A 56 -14.67 18.92 -4.77
C THR A 56 -13.48 18.60 -5.65
N ALA A 57 -12.79 19.64 -6.16
CA ALA A 57 -11.58 19.49 -6.96
C ALA A 57 -10.43 18.86 -6.17
N TYR A 58 -10.14 19.35 -4.95
CA TYR A 58 -9.10 18.76 -4.11
C TYR A 58 -9.39 17.31 -3.74
N ARG A 59 -10.65 16.98 -3.42
CA ARG A 59 -11.02 15.59 -3.11
C ARG A 59 -10.88 14.67 -4.32
N ALA A 60 -11.26 15.13 -5.52
CA ALA A 60 -11.09 14.38 -6.75
C ALA A 60 -9.61 14.15 -7.10
N MET A 61 -8.79 15.19 -7.00
CA MET A 61 -7.34 15.05 -7.18
C MET A 61 -6.74 14.12 -6.13
N ALA A 62 -7.08 14.27 -4.85
CA ALA A 62 -6.54 13.41 -3.80
C ALA A 62 -6.83 11.93 -4.09
N ARG A 63 -8.05 11.60 -4.55
CA ARG A 63 -8.39 10.24 -5.01
C ARG A 63 -7.48 9.78 -6.15
N PHE A 64 -7.34 10.60 -7.21
CA PHE A 64 -6.50 10.27 -8.36
C PHE A 64 -5.04 10.02 -7.96
N PHE A 65 -4.45 10.91 -7.16
CA PHE A 65 -3.05 10.83 -6.74
C PHE A 65 -2.80 9.61 -5.84
N CYS A 66 -3.70 9.37 -4.88
CA CYS A 66 -3.64 8.18 -4.02
C CYS A 66 -3.74 6.91 -4.88
N GLN A 67 -4.77 6.76 -5.71
CA GLN A 67 -4.96 5.59 -6.58
C GLN A 67 -3.79 5.35 -7.52
N SER A 68 -3.20 6.42 -8.06
CA SER A 68 -2.06 6.33 -9.00
C SER A 68 -0.70 6.13 -8.30
N GLY A 69 -0.63 6.21 -6.97
CA GLY A 69 0.64 6.14 -6.22
C GLY A 69 1.56 7.34 -6.47
N ILE A 70 1.03 8.45 -6.99
CA ILE A 70 1.78 9.65 -7.38
C ILE A 70 1.91 10.55 -6.15
N SER A 71 3.09 11.17 -5.98
CA SER A 71 3.30 12.14 -4.91
C SER A 71 2.42 13.37 -5.12
N PRO A 72 1.70 13.87 -4.09
CA PRO A 72 1.01 15.16 -4.17
C PRO A 72 1.92 16.32 -4.58
N LYS A 73 3.24 16.23 -4.33
CA LYS A 73 4.22 17.23 -4.80
C LYS A 73 4.28 17.36 -6.33
N SER A 74 3.87 16.34 -7.08
CA SER A 74 3.93 16.38 -8.54
C SER A 74 3.01 17.45 -9.15
N ILE A 75 2.05 18.01 -8.39
CA ILE A 75 1.26 19.16 -8.85
C ILE A 75 2.08 20.45 -8.99
N GLU A 76 3.27 20.50 -8.38
CA GLU A 76 4.16 21.66 -8.49
C GLU A 76 4.89 21.73 -9.83
N ASN A 77 4.88 20.63 -10.60
CA ASN A 77 5.48 20.54 -11.92
C ASN A 77 4.87 21.56 -12.88
N VAL A 78 5.71 22.23 -13.68
CA VAL A 78 5.31 23.29 -14.61
C VAL A 78 4.30 22.78 -15.65
N ASN A 79 4.49 21.57 -16.18
CA ASN A 79 3.58 21.00 -17.18
C ASN A 79 2.22 20.66 -16.56
N PHE A 80 2.19 20.20 -15.31
CA PHE A 80 0.94 19.97 -14.60
C PHE A 80 0.19 21.30 -14.38
N LYS A 81 0.89 22.34 -13.94
CA LYS A 81 0.32 23.69 -13.77
C LYS A 81 -0.24 24.24 -15.08
N ASN A 82 0.51 24.11 -16.18
CA ASN A 82 0.09 24.56 -17.51
C ASN A 82 -1.16 23.80 -17.98
N LEU A 83 -1.22 22.48 -17.74
CA LEU A 83 -2.40 21.67 -18.04
C LEU A 83 -3.64 22.15 -17.26
N ILE A 84 -3.51 22.37 -15.95
CA ILE A 84 -4.63 22.86 -15.14
C ILE A 84 -5.09 24.26 -15.59
N ALA A 85 -4.15 25.16 -15.89
CA ALA A 85 -4.45 26.50 -16.39
C ALA A 85 -5.15 26.46 -17.76
N TYR A 86 -4.77 25.52 -18.63
CA TYR A 86 -5.45 25.30 -19.91
C TYR A 86 -6.88 24.79 -19.73
N LEU A 87 -7.08 23.84 -18.81
CA LEU A 87 -8.41 23.24 -18.56
C LEU A 87 -9.37 24.22 -17.88
N ASN A 88 -8.86 25.06 -16.99
CA ASN A 88 -9.66 26.11 -16.36
C ASN A 88 -8.79 27.31 -15.98
N PRO A 89 -8.77 28.37 -16.83
CA PRO A 89 -7.96 29.56 -16.61
C PRO A 89 -8.29 30.34 -15.32
N GLN A 90 -9.50 30.16 -14.78
CA GLN A 90 -9.93 30.82 -13.54
C GLN A 90 -9.58 30.01 -12.28
N THR A 91 -9.05 28.79 -12.43
CA THR A 91 -8.66 27.95 -11.29
C THR A 91 -7.40 28.49 -10.63
N ARG A 92 -7.44 28.66 -9.32
CA ARG A 92 -6.26 28.99 -8.52
C ARG A 92 -5.28 27.81 -8.53
N LEU A 93 -3.98 28.10 -8.51
CA LEU A 93 -2.95 27.08 -8.40
C LEU A 93 -3.16 26.25 -7.13
N PHE A 94 -3.21 24.92 -7.30
CA PHE A 94 -3.37 24.00 -6.20
C PHE A 94 -2.10 23.91 -5.36
N SER A 95 -2.26 23.89 -4.03
CA SER A 95 -1.15 23.71 -3.10
C SER A 95 -0.92 22.23 -2.81
N SER A 96 0.33 21.77 -2.92
CA SER A 96 0.70 20.38 -2.63
C SER A 96 0.46 20.04 -1.16
N ALA A 97 0.60 21.01 -0.27
CA ALA A 97 0.31 20.88 1.15
C ALA A 97 -1.19 20.69 1.40
N ILE A 98 -2.05 21.46 0.71
CA ILE A 98 -3.51 21.29 0.80
C ILE A 98 -3.91 19.93 0.23
N LEU A 99 -3.40 19.57 -0.95
CA LEU A 99 -3.67 18.26 -1.55
C LEU A 99 -3.26 17.12 -0.62
N SER A 100 -2.09 17.23 0.03
CA SER A 100 -1.61 16.24 1.01
C SER A 100 -2.58 16.11 2.20
N ARG A 101 -3.14 17.22 2.70
CA ARG A 101 -4.18 17.18 3.76
C ARG A 101 -5.44 16.46 3.30
N TYR A 102 -5.86 16.66 2.06
CA TYR A 102 -7.00 15.93 1.49
C TYR A 102 -6.70 14.43 1.29
N CYS A 103 -5.47 14.06 0.91
CA CYS A 103 -5.05 12.66 0.88
C CYS A 103 -5.15 12.02 2.28
N LEU A 104 -4.68 12.72 3.32
CA LEU A 104 -4.80 12.25 4.71
C LEU A 104 -6.25 12.14 5.17
N LYS A 105 -7.11 13.09 4.79
CA LYS A 105 -8.55 13.03 5.09
C LYS A 105 -9.19 11.79 4.46
N LEU A 106 -8.90 11.51 3.19
CA LEU A 106 -9.39 10.29 2.52
C LEU A 106 -8.87 9.01 3.18
N TYR A 107 -7.61 9.01 3.63
CA TYR A 107 -7.05 7.89 4.38
C TYR A 107 -7.80 7.65 5.69
N GLU A 108 -8.09 8.68 6.48
CA GLU A 108 -8.82 8.51 7.75
C GLU A 108 -10.29 8.07 7.52
N GLU A 109 -10.96 8.61 6.49
CA GLU A 109 -12.29 8.14 6.06
C GLU A 109 -12.27 6.64 5.72
N GLU A 110 -11.29 6.21 4.93
CA GLU A 110 -11.17 4.81 4.51
C GLU A 110 -10.72 3.89 5.66
N LYS A 111 -9.83 4.35 6.53
CA LYS A 111 -9.41 3.64 7.74
C LYS A 111 -10.62 3.37 8.64
N ALA A 112 -11.50 4.36 8.83
CA ALA A 112 -12.72 4.18 9.61
C ALA A 112 -13.63 3.09 9.01
N ARG A 113 -13.81 3.10 7.68
CA ARG A 113 -14.57 2.07 6.95
C ARG A 113 -13.98 0.67 7.12
N VAL A 114 -12.65 0.56 6.99
CA VAL A 114 -11.93 -0.71 7.20
C VAL A 114 -12.10 -1.23 8.62
N LYS A 115 -12.04 -0.36 9.64
CA LYS A 115 -12.30 -0.74 11.04
C LYS A 115 -13.70 -1.30 11.21
N GLU A 116 -14.70 -0.64 10.65
CA GLU A 116 -16.10 -1.10 10.72
C GLU A 116 -16.24 -2.50 10.11
N ASN A 117 -15.73 -2.71 8.89
CA ASN A 117 -15.77 -4.01 8.22
C ASN A 117 -15.06 -5.12 9.00
N LEU A 118 -13.88 -4.84 9.57
CA LEU A 118 -13.13 -5.83 10.33
C LEU A 118 -13.81 -6.16 11.66
N ARG A 119 -14.48 -5.18 12.29
CA ARG A 119 -15.25 -5.37 13.52
C ARG A 119 -16.54 -6.18 13.28
N SER A 120 -17.21 -5.97 12.16
CA SER A 120 -18.42 -6.73 11.80
C SER A 120 -18.12 -8.13 11.28
N LEU A 121 -16.88 -8.43 10.88
CA LEU A 121 -16.48 -9.73 10.35
C LEU A 121 -16.82 -10.88 11.32
N ASN A 122 -17.69 -11.79 10.88
CA ASN A 122 -18.03 -13.04 11.58
C ASN A 122 -17.04 -14.15 11.25
N GLY A 123 -15.75 -13.90 11.52
CA GLY A 123 -14.68 -14.81 11.14
C GLY A 123 -13.36 -14.52 11.85
N ARG A 124 -12.38 -15.37 11.59
CA ARG A 124 -11.00 -15.21 12.06
C ARG A 124 -10.18 -14.48 11.01
N VAL A 125 -9.10 -13.86 11.46
CA VAL A 125 -8.13 -13.17 10.61
C VAL A 125 -6.74 -13.72 10.86
N SER A 126 -5.91 -13.75 9.84
CA SER A 126 -4.46 -13.98 9.99
C SER A 126 -3.70 -12.70 9.70
N LEU A 127 -2.54 -12.54 10.31
CA LEU A 127 -1.66 -11.39 10.10
C LEU A 127 -0.45 -11.79 9.27
N SER A 128 0.07 -10.88 8.45
CA SER A 128 1.46 -10.96 7.96
C SER A 128 2.25 -9.74 8.40
N VAL A 129 3.51 -9.97 8.74
CA VAL A 129 4.50 -8.94 9.04
C VAL A 129 5.56 -8.99 7.94
N GLU A 130 5.66 -7.89 7.19
CA GLU A 130 6.54 -7.76 6.04
C GLU A 130 7.51 -6.59 6.27
N ARG A 131 8.80 -6.76 5.94
CA ARG A 131 9.73 -5.63 5.82
C ARG A 131 9.64 -5.06 4.42
N LEU A 132 9.38 -3.77 4.35
CA LEU A 132 9.40 -2.99 3.12
C LEU A 132 10.65 -2.13 3.13
N THR A 133 11.57 -2.40 2.21
CA THR A 133 12.80 -1.64 2.09
C THR A 133 12.61 -0.55 1.02
N TYR A 134 12.72 0.71 1.43
CA TYR A 134 12.77 1.83 0.51
C TYR A 134 14.22 2.23 0.27
N ASN A 135 14.67 2.03 -0.96
CA ASN A 135 15.96 2.53 -1.38
C ASN A 135 15.79 3.85 -2.13
N LYS A 136 16.45 4.90 -1.65
CA LYS A 136 16.54 6.15 -2.40
C LYS A 136 17.55 5.96 -3.53
N PHE A 137 17.07 5.78 -4.76
CA PHE A 137 17.93 5.78 -5.93
C PHE A 137 18.61 7.16 -6.09
N HIS A 138 19.93 7.19 -6.16
CA HIS A 138 20.65 8.32 -6.73
C HIS A 138 20.40 8.39 -8.24
N ASP A 139 20.37 9.60 -8.80
CA ASP A 139 20.02 9.88 -10.21
C ASP A 139 20.87 9.12 -11.27
N PHE A 140 21.94 8.43 -10.85
CA PHE A 140 22.89 7.75 -11.73
C PHE A 140 22.83 6.21 -11.73
N GLY A 141 21.91 5.58 -10.97
CA GLY A 141 21.60 4.14 -11.14
C GLY A 141 22.70 3.14 -10.73
N TYR A 142 23.78 3.58 -10.08
CA TYR A 142 24.83 2.69 -9.54
C TYR A 142 24.83 2.70 -8.01
N TRP A 143 25.06 1.54 -7.42
CA TRP A 143 25.21 1.34 -5.98
C TRP A 143 26.70 1.35 -5.62
N HIS A 144 27.15 2.26 -4.76
CA HIS A 144 28.34 2.01 -3.96
C HIS A 144 27.91 1.33 -2.64
N SER A 145 28.62 0.27 -2.24
CA SER A 145 28.33 -0.51 -1.03
C SER A 145 28.37 0.32 0.25
N SER A 146 29.06 1.47 0.24
CA SER A 146 29.13 2.44 1.33
C SER A 146 27.86 3.31 1.48
N ASP A 147 27.01 3.40 0.45
CA ASP A 147 25.83 4.28 0.47
C ASP A 147 24.56 3.56 0.99
N PHE A 148 24.68 2.26 1.28
CA PHE A 148 23.57 1.38 1.64
C PHE A 148 22.96 1.72 3.00
N GLU A 149 23.77 2.17 3.97
CA GLU A 149 23.28 2.51 5.32
C GLU A 149 22.62 3.90 5.41
N GLU A 150 23.02 4.87 4.59
CA GLU A 150 22.49 6.25 4.71
C GLU A 150 21.25 6.53 3.85
N ASN A 151 20.89 5.64 2.91
CA ASN A 151 19.83 5.87 1.92
C ASN A 151 18.75 4.76 1.86
N CYS A 152 18.85 3.77 2.75
CA CYS A 152 17.91 2.66 2.88
C CYS A 152 17.01 2.89 4.10
N PHE A 153 15.71 3.04 3.88
CA PHE A 153 14.72 3.15 4.93
C PHE A 153 13.89 1.89 4.97
N ASP A 154 14.03 1.13 6.05
CA ASP A 154 13.19 -0.03 6.28
C ASP A 154 11.90 0.37 6.97
N PHE A 155 10.82 -0.27 6.55
CA PHE A 155 9.51 -0.15 7.14
C PHE A 155 8.99 -1.54 7.49
N ILE A 156 8.19 -1.63 8.55
CA ILE A 156 7.44 -2.81 8.90
C ILE A 156 5.99 -2.57 8.52
N CYS A 157 5.44 -3.50 7.74
CA CYS A 157 4.05 -3.50 7.30
C CYS A 157 3.30 -4.62 8.00
N LEU A 158 2.29 -4.26 8.78
CA LEU A 158 1.32 -5.19 9.34
C LEU A 158 0.09 -5.26 8.44
N ARG A 159 -0.21 -6.47 7.99
CA ARG A 159 -1.30 -6.74 7.06
C ARG A 159 -2.24 -7.78 7.68
N VAL A 160 -3.53 -7.56 7.52
CA VAL A 160 -4.58 -8.50 7.92
C VAL A 160 -5.10 -9.22 6.69
N HIS A 161 -5.30 -10.52 6.81
CA HIS A 161 -5.84 -11.39 5.78
C HIS A 161 -7.08 -12.10 6.32
N PHE A 162 -8.13 -12.16 5.52
CA PHE A 162 -9.41 -12.74 5.91
C PHE A 162 -10.22 -13.14 4.68
N ILE A 163 -11.23 -13.97 4.89
CA ILE A 163 -12.23 -14.32 3.86
C ILE A 163 -13.45 -13.44 4.12
N ASP A 164 -13.90 -12.70 3.11
CA ASP A 164 -15.09 -11.85 3.20
C ASP A 164 -16.40 -12.64 3.03
N GLU A 165 -17.54 -11.96 3.12
CA GLU A 165 -18.88 -12.56 2.98
C GLU A 165 -19.12 -13.16 1.58
N ASP A 166 -18.40 -12.69 0.56
CA ASP A 166 -18.43 -13.21 -0.81
C ASP A 166 -17.47 -14.41 -0.99
N TRP A 167 -16.91 -14.95 0.09
CA TRP A 167 -15.91 -16.03 0.05
C TRP A 167 -14.61 -15.66 -0.67
N LYS A 168 -14.26 -14.38 -0.72
CA LYS A 168 -13.02 -13.89 -1.34
C LYS A 168 -11.95 -13.65 -0.30
N LEU A 169 -10.74 -14.14 -0.58
CA LEU A 169 -9.56 -13.78 0.19
C LEU A 169 -9.24 -12.29 0.01
N ARG A 170 -9.27 -11.55 1.12
CA ARG A 170 -8.91 -10.13 1.20
C ARG A 170 -7.64 -9.96 2.02
N SER A 171 -6.91 -8.92 1.68
CA SER A 171 -5.65 -8.58 2.35
C SER A 171 -5.48 -7.08 2.43
N TRP A 172 -5.51 -6.53 3.65
CA TRP A 172 -5.46 -5.08 3.89
C TRP A 172 -4.30 -4.71 4.80
N VAL A 173 -3.65 -3.59 4.49
CA VAL A 173 -2.61 -3.04 5.36
C VAL A 173 -3.26 -2.23 6.46
N ILE A 174 -2.98 -2.58 7.71
CA ILE A 174 -3.55 -1.92 8.89
C ILE A 174 -2.52 -1.06 9.62
N ASN A 175 -1.23 -1.28 9.39
CA ASN A 175 -0.17 -0.46 9.94
C ASN A 175 1.10 -0.49 9.07
N VAL A 176 1.76 0.66 8.92
CA VAL A 176 3.10 0.78 8.32
C VAL A 176 3.94 1.70 9.18
N ARG A 177 5.15 1.26 9.53
CA ARG A 177 6.04 1.94 10.48
C ARG A 177 7.47 1.95 9.96
N SER A 178 8.28 2.94 10.33
CA SER A 178 9.74 2.84 10.12
C SER A 178 10.33 1.80 11.08
N PHE A 179 11.30 1.01 10.61
CA PHE A 179 11.96 -0.06 11.35
C PHE A 179 12.82 0.46 12.52
N GLY A 180 13.31 1.71 12.43
CA GLY A 180 14.19 2.30 13.45
C GLY A 180 13.56 2.57 14.83
N ALA A 181 12.29 2.24 15.03
CA ALA A 181 11.57 2.37 16.29
C ALA A 181 11.19 0.98 16.87
N TYR A 182 12.20 0.13 17.08
CA TYR A 182 11.99 -1.28 17.45
C TYR A 182 11.36 -1.46 18.83
N ASP A 183 11.75 -0.62 19.81
CA ASP A 183 11.44 -0.82 21.23
C ASP A 183 9.95 -0.74 21.58
N ASP A 184 9.10 -0.16 20.72
CA ASP A 184 7.66 -0.02 20.98
C ASP A 184 6.79 -0.96 20.12
N TYR A 185 7.39 -1.80 19.26
CA TYR A 185 6.64 -2.56 18.25
C TYR A 185 5.54 -3.46 18.84
N ILE A 186 5.80 -4.11 19.99
CA ILE A 186 4.82 -4.97 20.67
C ILE A 186 3.61 -4.17 21.12
N SER A 187 3.84 -3.10 21.90
CA SER A 187 2.75 -2.30 22.49
C SER A 187 1.89 -1.67 21.40
N GLU A 188 2.57 -1.18 20.36
CA GLU A 188 1.99 -0.59 19.19
C GLU A 188 1.18 -1.56 18.33
N THR A 189 1.67 -2.78 18.16
CA THR A 189 0.95 -3.83 17.45
C THR A 189 -0.32 -4.19 18.20
N ILE A 190 -0.24 -4.39 19.52
CA ILE A 190 -1.43 -4.66 20.34
C ILE A 190 -2.42 -3.51 20.25
N LYS A 191 -1.95 -2.25 20.38
CA LYS A 191 -2.80 -1.06 20.24
C LYS A 191 -3.45 -0.97 18.85
N CYS A 192 -2.72 -1.33 17.79
CA CYS A 192 -3.26 -1.41 16.44
C CYS A 192 -4.37 -2.46 16.35
N LEU A 193 -4.15 -3.68 16.83
CA LEU A 193 -5.18 -4.74 16.83
C LEU A 193 -6.42 -4.35 17.63
N SER A 194 -6.26 -3.65 18.76
CA SER A 194 -7.36 -3.09 19.54
C SER A 194 -8.08 -1.97 18.79
N ASP A 195 -7.36 -1.05 18.16
CA ASP A 195 -7.93 0.07 17.37
C ASP A 195 -8.78 -0.45 16.20
N PHE A 196 -8.34 -1.51 15.54
CA PHE A 196 -9.10 -2.20 14.50
C PHE A 196 -10.17 -3.17 15.05
N GLY A 197 -10.19 -3.45 16.36
CA GLY A 197 -11.18 -4.34 16.99
C GLY A 197 -11.08 -5.79 16.49
N ILE A 198 -9.86 -6.26 16.23
CA ILE A 198 -9.59 -7.61 15.71
C ILE A 198 -8.72 -8.45 16.64
N GLU A 199 -8.32 -7.93 17.80
CA GLU A 199 -7.48 -8.65 18.77
C GLU A 199 -8.03 -10.03 19.15
N ASP A 200 -9.35 -10.17 19.17
CA ASP A 200 -10.04 -11.40 19.48
C ASP A 200 -10.28 -12.33 18.30
N LYS A 201 -9.97 -11.89 17.08
CA LYS A 201 -10.18 -12.60 15.82
C LYS A 201 -8.89 -13.16 15.24
N VAL A 202 -7.72 -12.75 15.75
CA VAL A 202 -6.41 -13.20 15.23
C VAL A 202 -6.24 -14.70 15.46
N SER A 203 -6.07 -15.50 14.41
CA SER A 203 -5.75 -16.93 14.51
C SER A 203 -4.26 -17.22 14.37
N ALA A 204 -3.60 -16.56 13.43
CA ALA A 204 -2.20 -16.81 13.08
C ALA A 204 -1.49 -15.55 12.62
N VAL A 205 -0.16 -15.59 12.66
CA VAL A 205 0.77 -14.56 12.20
C VAL A 205 1.84 -15.24 11.36
N THR A 206 2.03 -14.72 10.15
CA THR A 206 3.13 -15.08 9.27
C THR A 206 4.19 -14.00 9.32
N VAL A 207 5.42 -14.36 9.64
CA VAL A 207 6.54 -13.43 9.70
C VAL A 207 7.59 -13.83 8.68
N HIS A 208 8.16 -12.84 8.00
CA HIS A 208 9.24 -13.08 7.07
C HIS A 208 10.51 -13.51 7.83
N SER A 209 11.20 -14.57 7.39
CA SER A 209 12.30 -15.23 8.14
C SER A 209 13.52 -14.37 8.45
N TYR A 210 13.71 -13.23 7.78
CA TYR A 210 14.82 -12.30 8.07
C TYR A 210 14.48 -11.31 9.19
N LEU A 211 13.22 -11.27 9.62
CA LEU A 211 12.77 -10.46 10.73
C LEU A 211 13.07 -11.25 12.00
N ASP A 212 14.03 -10.81 12.80
CA ASP A 212 14.36 -11.40 14.11
C ASP A 212 13.27 -11.06 15.15
N PHE A 213 12.05 -11.50 14.84
CA PHE A 213 10.82 -11.14 15.52
C PHE A 213 10.32 -12.29 16.40
N ASP A 214 11.12 -13.33 16.58
CA ASP A 214 10.70 -14.54 17.27
C ASP A 214 10.27 -14.23 18.71
N GLU A 215 11.07 -13.45 19.43
CA GLU A 215 10.73 -12.98 20.78
C GLU A 215 9.47 -12.09 20.77
N ILE A 216 9.39 -11.14 19.82
CA ILE A 216 8.26 -10.22 19.67
C ILE A 216 6.95 -10.98 19.44
N ILE A 217 6.97 -11.99 18.56
CA ILE A 217 5.79 -12.79 18.24
C ILE A 217 5.35 -13.61 19.45
N GLU A 218 6.27 -14.20 20.21
CA GLU A 218 5.91 -14.94 21.42
C GLU A 218 5.32 -14.02 22.50
N VAL A 219 5.81 -12.78 22.63
CA VAL A 219 5.20 -11.80 23.54
C VAL A 219 3.80 -11.39 23.07
N ILE A 220 3.60 -11.14 21.76
CA ILE A 220 2.27 -10.84 21.20
C ILE A 220 1.32 -12.01 21.43
N LYS A 221 1.77 -13.24 21.15
CA LYS A 221 1.02 -14.48 21.39
C LYS A 221 0.58 -14.59 22.84
N SER A 222 1.50 -14.40 23.78
CA SER A 222 1.23 -14.47 25.23
C SER A 222 0.16 -13.46 25.65
N LYS A 223 0.26 -12.21 25.19
CA LYS A 223 -0.75 -11.17 25.48
C LYS A 223 -2.14 -11.49 24.89
N LEU A 224 -2.21 -12.16 23.75
CA LEU A 224 -3.48 -12.60 23.15
C LEU A 224 -4.04 -13.86 23.85
N LEU A 225 -3.18 -14.75 24.34
CA LEU A 225 -3.57 -15.92 25.13
C LEU A 225 -4.12 -15.54 26.51
N GLU A 226 -3.50 -14.59 27.21
CA GLU A 226 -3.99 -14.07 28.50
C GLU A 226 -5.44 -13.58 28.40
N LYS A 227 -5.79 -12.97 27.26
CA LYS A 227 -7.15 -12.52 26.96
C LYS A 227 -8.08 -13.65 26.46
N LYS A 228 -7.63 -14.91 26.44
CA LYS A 228 -8.32 -16.10 25.90
C LYS A 228 -8.81 -15.92 24.47
N ARG A 229 -8.01 -15.27 23.63
CA ARG A 229 -8.41 -14.87 22.27
C ARG A 229 -7.90 -15.79 21.16
N LEU A 230 -6.99 -16.72 21.43
CA LEU A 230 -6.42 -17.62 20.43
C LEU A 230 -7.05 -19.02 20.46
N GLN A 231 -7.11 -19.67 19.29
CA GLN A 231 -7.55 -21.05 19.15
C GLN A 231 -6.39 -22.03 19.41
N LEU A 232 -6.72 -23.26 19.81
CA LEU A 232 -5.75 -24.35 20.04
C LEU A 232 -4.60 -23.93 20.96
N ASP A 233 -4.89 -23.10 21.97
CA ASP A 233 -3.90 -22.52 22.89
C ASP A 233 -2.70 -21.86 22.17
N GLY A 234 -2.95 -21.33 20.97
CA GLY A 234 -1.93 -20.64 20.16
C GLY A 234 -0.93 -21.57 19.48
N GLN A 235 -1.16 -22.88 19.40
CA GLN A 235 -0.26 -23.83 18.73
C GLN A 235 0.00 -23.49 17.25
N LEU A 236 -1.01 -22.96 16.55
CA LEU A 236 -0.91 -22.56 15.14
C LEU A 236 -0.68 -21.05 14.96
N PHE A 237 -0.27 -20.35 16.02
CA PHE A 237 -0.17 -18.90 15.98
C PHE A 237 0.96 -18.40 15.09
N ARG A 238 2.10 -19.10 15.03
CA ARG A 238 3.23 -18.72 14.17
C ARG A 238 3.28 -19.62 12.94
N VAL A 239 3.26 -19.02 11.76
CA VAL A 239 3.40 -19.70 10.47
C VAL A 239 4.60 -19.16 9.73
N SER A 240 5.48 -20.03 9.24
CA SER A 240 6.63 -19.63 8.41
C SER A 240 6.19 -19.33 6.98
N CYS A 241 6.73 -18.26 6.40
CA CYS A 241 6.50 -17.95 5.00
C CYS A 241 7.17 -19.00 4.09
N CYS A 242 6.38 -19.69 3.26
CA CYS A 242 6.91 -20.71 2.35
C CYS A 242 7.92 -20.14 1.35
N ALA A 243 7.68 -18.93 0.84
CA ALA A 243 8.60 -18.27 -0.08
C ALA A 243 9.98 -18.06 0.56
N ASP A 244 10.03 -17.82 1.86
CA ASP A 244 11.28 -17.60 2.60
C ASP A 244 12.02 -18.90 2.84
N ILE A 245 11.28 -19.98 3.13
CA ILE A 245 11.84 -21.32 3.21
C ILE A 245 12.53 -21.63 1.89
N PHE A 246 11.84 -21.46 0.76
CA PHE A 246 12.42 -21.68 -0.57
C PHE A 246 13.60 -20.74 -0.85
N SER A 247 13.49 -19.44 -0.54
CA SER A 247 14.58 -18.48 -0.69
C SER A 247 15.82 -18.89 0.11
N SER A 248 15.62 -19.36 1.34
CA SER A 248 16.71 -19.83 2.21
C SER A 248 17.35 -21.10 1.67
N MET A 249 16.55 -22.03 1.15
CA MET A 249 17.05 -23.24 0.47
C MET A 249 17.91 -22.87 -0.74
N VAL A 250 17.43 -21.96 -1.59
CA VAL A 250 18.17 -21.50 -2.79
C VAL A 250 19.45 -20.78 -2.41
N LYS A 251 19.42 -19.86 -1.42
CA LYS A 251 20.63 -19.18 -0.93
C LYS A 251 21.67 -20.16 -0.42
N LYS A 252 21.23 -21.19 0.32
CA LYS A 252 22.13 -22.24 0.81
C LYS A 252 22.72 -23.05 -0.34
N ALA A 253 21.92 -23.39 -1.35
CA ALA A 253 22.38 -24.10 -2.54
C ALA A 253 23.40 -23.26 -3.33
N PHE A 254 23.16 -21.96 -3.51
CA PHE A 254 24.13 -21.07 -4.16
C PHE A 254 25.41 -20.89 -3.36
N GLY A 255 25.33 -20.80 -2.03
CA GLY A 255 26.52 -20.76 -1.19
C GLY A 255 27.42 -22.00 -1.31
N MET A 256 26.86 -23.16 -1.70
CA MET A 256 27.66 -24.38 -1.97
C MET A 256 28.42 -24.32 -3.29
N ILE A 257 28.04 -23.43 -4.21
CA ILE A 257 28.66 -23.27 -5.54
C ILE A 257 29.19 -21.84 -5.75
N GLU A 258 29.44 -21.10 -4.67
CA GLU A 258 29.83 -19.69 -4.73
C GLU A 258 31.13 -19.48 -5.52
N ASP A 259 32.07 -20.41 -5.42
CA ASP A 259 33.34 -20.39 -6.18
C ASP A 259 33.06 -20.43 -7.69
N LEU A 260 32.21 -21.36 -8.15
CA LEU A 260 31.81 -21.45 -9.55
C LEU A 260 31.05 -20.20 -10.02
N ILE A 261 30.16 -19.67 -9.18
CA ILE A 261 29.44 -18.42 -9.48
C ILE A 261 30.44 -17.26 -9.63
N SER A 262 31.47 -17.22 -8.79
CA SER A 262 32.51 -16.19 -8.82
C SER A 262 33.36 -16.29 -10.09
N ASP A 263 33.76 -17.50 -10.49
CA ASP A 263 34.49 -17.75 -11.74
C ASP A 263 33.69 -17.28 -12.96
N ILE A 264 32.38 -17.58 -13.01
CA ILE A 264 31.50 -17.13 -14.10
C ILE A 264 31.40 -15.60 -14.13
N ARG A 265 31.27 -14.95 -12.95
CA ARG A 265 31.18 -13.49 -12.87
C ARG A 265 32.44 -12.80 -13.40
N LEU A 266 33.62 -13.37 -13.19
CA LEU A 266 34.90 -12.86 -13.72
C LEU A 266 35.05 -13.01 -15.25
N ILE A 267 34.24 -13.87 -15.88
CA ILE A 267 34.24 -14.04 -17.34
C ILE A 267 33.24 -13.09 -18.00
N VAL A 268 32.13 -12.80 -17.30
CA VAL A 268 31.01 -12.01 -17.84
C VAL A 268 31.22 -10.49 -17.63
N PHE A 269 32.08 -10.09 -16.68
CA PHE A 269 32.47 -8.71 -16.39
C PHE A 269 33.98 -8.53 -16.53
#